data_AF-A0A662R641-F1
#
_entry.id   AF-A0A662R641-F1
#
_cell.length_a   1.000
_cell.length_b   1.000
_cell.length_c   1.000
_cell.angle_alpha   90.00
_cell.angle_beta   90.00
_cell.angle_gamma   90.00
#
_symmetry.space_group_name_H-M   'P 1'
#
loop_
_entity.id
_entity.type
_entity.pdbx_description
1 polymer ?
#
loop_
_entity_poly.entity_id
_entity_poly.type
_entity_poly.pdbx_seq_one_letter_code
_entity_poly.pdbx_strand_id
1 'polypeptide(L)'
;MILMLFQKKEGHKPISESLLNKFIRDIYELGYEVGYHHHSEIGWVSGAYNSLIEHASVYGIEDTLREYYIKGKAEGTERRRHDFLTQGKVASPERAPTPKVRKLSPAQRMVAQPAMIDVPRTVKRPGMVERPKVLEGFISVKST
;
A
#
# COMPACT_ATOMS: atom_id res chain seq x y z
N MET A 1 14.90 28.22 -38.18
CA MET A 1 13.45 28.28 -37.97
C MET A 1 12.98 26.92 -37.48
N ILE A 2 12.69 26.78 -36.19
CA ILE A 2 11.86 25.67 -35.68
C ILE A 2 10.79 26.36 -34.84
N LEU A 3 9.63 26.53 -35.46
CA LEU A 3 8.41 26.96 -34.78
C LEU A 3 7.96 25.76 -33.93
N MET A 4 8.19 25.81 -32.62
CA MET A 4 7.51 24.87 -31.73
C MET A 4 6.04 25.28 -31.67
N LEU A 5 5.23 24.57 -32.47
CA LEU A 5 3.77 24.61 -32.41
C LEU A 5 3.34 24.05 -31.05
N PHE A 6 3.30 24.91 -30.04
CA PHE A 6 2.60 24.64 -28.79
C PHE A 6 1.10 24.63 -29.14
N GLN A 7 0.58 23.43 -29.43
CA GLN A 7 -0.83 23.19 -29.68
C GLN A 7 -1.60 23.50 -28.40
N LYS A 8 -2.05 24.76 -28.27
CA LYS A 8 -2.97 25.19 -27.23
C LYS A 8 -4.27 24.40 -27.43
N LYS A 9 -4.50 23.39 -26.59
CA LYS A 9 -5.79 22.68 -26.54
C LYS A 9 -6.84 23.62 -25.94
N GLU A 10 -7.36 24.50 -26.78
CA GLU A 10 -8.56 25.30 -26.53
C GLU A 10 -9.78 24.35 -26.60
N GLY A 11 -10.45 24.12 -25.47
CA GLY A 11 -11.65 23.27 -25.42
C GLY A 11 -12.13 22.81 -24.03
N HIS A 12 -11.45 23.17 -22.94
CA HIS A 12 -11.86 22.75 -21.60
C HIS A 12 -12.95 23.67 -21.02
N LYS A 13 -13.94 23.06 -20.35
CA LYS A 13 -15.01 23.82 -19.69
C LYS A 13 -14.43 24.63 -18.52
N PRO A 14 -14.95 25.83 -18.23
CA PRO A 14 -14.58 26.55 -17.01
C PRO A 14 -15.02 25.74 -15.79
N ILE A 15 -14.11 25.58 -14.83
CA ILE A 15 -14.35 24.86 -13.57
C ILE A 15 -14.66 25.85 -12.44
N SER A 16 -15.62 25.51 -11.57
CA SER A 16 -15.85 26.29 -10.35
C SER A 16 -14.77 25.98 -9.30
N GLU A 17 -14.40 26.96 -8.48
CA GLU A 17 -13.44 26.75 -7.37
C GLU A 17 -13.88 25.63 -6.43
N SER A 18 -15.17 25.54 -6.11
CA SER A 18 -15.71 24.49 -5.25
C SER A 18 -15.48 23.09 -5.80
N LEU A 19 -15.62 22.92 -7.12
CA LEU A 19 -15.44 21.64 -7.79
C LEU A 19 -13.95 21.31 -7.93
N LEU A 20 -13.12 22.30 -8.25
CA LEU A 20 -11.66 22.14 -8.27
C LEU A 20 -11.14 21.68 -6.91
N ASN A 21 -11.54 22.36 -5.83
CA ASN A 21 -11.14 22.01 -4.47
C ASN A 21 -11.63 20.62 -4.07
N LYS A 22 -12.81 20.20 -4.55
CA LYS A 22 -13.30 18.85 -4.35
C LYS A 22 -12.39 17.82 -5.01
N PHE A 23 -12.06 17.99 -6.30
CA PHE A 23 -11.16 17.08 -7.00
C PHE A 23 -9.77 17.02 -6.34
N ILE A 24 -9.23 18.18 -5.97
CA ILE A 24 -7.93 18.28 -5.28
C ILE A 24 -7.96 17.51 -3.96
N ARG A 25 -9.01 17.69 -3.15
CA ARG A 25 -9.14 16.98 -1.87
C ARG A 25 -9.25 15.47 -2.10
N ASP A 26 -10.16 15.05 -2.98
CA ASP A 26 -10.45 13.63 -3.18
C ASP A 26 -9.21 12.89 -3.74
N ILE A 27 -8.46 13.49 -4.67
CA ILE A 27 -7.22 12.89 -5.22
C ILE A 27 -6.07 12.90 -4.20
N TYR A 28 -5.99 13.96 -3.40
CA TYR A 28 -4.98 14.09 -2.35
C TYR A 28 -5.20 13.05 -1.25
N GLU A 29 -6.44 12.87 -0.78
CA GLU A 29 -6.82 11.86 0.20
C GLU A 29 -6.51 10.45 -0.30
N LEU A 30 -6.88 10.15 -1.56
CA LEU A 30 -6.52 8.88 -2.19
C LEU A 30 -5.01 8.65 -2.18
N GLY A 31 -4.22 9.66 -2.59
CA GLY A 31 -2.77 9.60 -2.55
C GLY A 31 -2.25 9.35 -1.13
N TYR A 32 -2.74 10.11 -0.16
CA TYR A 32 -2.37 10.02 1.24
C TYR A 32 -2.62 8.62 1.82
N GLU A 33 -3.79 8.03 1.59
CA GLU A 33 -4.10 6.68 2.04
C GLU A 33 -3.16 5.64 1.40
N VAL A 34 -2.90 5.75 0.10
CA VAL A 34 -1.97 4.85 -0.61
C VAL A 34 -0.57 4.94 0.01
N GLY A 35 -0.08 6.15 0.26
CA GLY A 35 1.23 6.38 0.87
C GLY A 35 1.30 5.92 2.33
N TYR A 36 0.26 6.21 3.12
CA TYR A 36 0.19 5.86 4.53
C TYR A 36 0.04 4.36 4.72
N HIS A 37 -0.78 3.67 3.92
CA HIS A 37 -1.02 2.23 4.05
C HIS A 37 -0.10 1.35 3.21
N HIS A 38 0.68 1.92 2.27
CA HIS A 38 1.47 1.18 1.28
C HIS A 38 0.61 0.24 0.43
N HIS A 39 -0.58 0.72 0.03
CA HIS A 39 -1.44 -0.04 -0.87
C HIS A 39 -0.75 -0.25 -2.21
N SER A 40 -0.93 -1.45 -2.79
CA SER A 40 -0.59 -1.68 -4.18
C SER A 40 -1.49 -0.80 -5.05
N GLU A 41 -0.92 -0.08 -6.01
CA GLU A 41 -1.69 0.77 -6.93
C GLU A 41 -2.51 -0.03 -7.94
N ILE A 42 -2.50 -1.35 -7.84
CA ILE A 42 -3.23 -2.27 -8.70
C ILE A 42 -4.63 -2.52 -8.11
N GLY A 43 -5.66 -2.46 -8.95
CA GLY A 43 -7.04 -2.74 -8.54
C GLY A 43 -7.81 -1.48 -8.16
N TRP A 44 -8.34 -1.43 -6.93
CA TRP A 44 -9.28 -0.38 -6.50
C TRP A 44 -8.65 1.02 -6.53
N VAL A 45 -7.35 1.14 -6.24
CA VAL A 45 -6.61 2.42 -6.29
C VAL A 45 -6.58 2.96 -7.72
N SER A 46 -6.22 2.11 -8.69
CA SER A 46 -6.24 2.46 -10.11
C SER A 46 -7.65 2.84 -10.58
N GLY A 47 -8.68 2.09 -10.16
CA GLY A 47 -10.07 2.41 -10.47
C GLY A 47 -10.50 3.78 -9.94
N ALA A 48 -10.22 4.07 -8.66
CA ALA A 48 -10.54 5.35 -8.03
C ALA A 48 -9.78 6.52 -8.67
N TYR A 49 -8.48 6.34 -8.93
CA TYR A 49 -7.65 7.33 -9.59
C TYR A 49 -8.15 7.64 -11.01
N ASN A 50 -8.39 6.61 -11.82
CA ASN A 50 -8.84 6.78 -13.20
C ASN A 50 -10.22 7.45 -13.26
N SER A 51 -11.14 7.09 -12.36
CA SER A 51 -12.45 7.75 -12.29
C SER A 51 -12.35 9.24 -11.98
N LEU A 52 -11.46 9.64 -11.06
CA LEU A 52 -11.21 11.04 -10.74
C LEU A 52 -10.60 11.79 -11.92
N ILE A 53 -9.61 11.20 -12.59
CA ILE A 53 -8.94 11.81 -13.74
C ILE A 53 -9.89 11.93 -14.95
N GLU A 54 -10.70 10.93 -15.24
CA GLU A 54 -11.68 10.98 -16.34
C GLU A 54 -12.68 12.11 -16.14
N HIS A 55 -13.22 12.27 -14.93
CA HIS A 55 -14.14 13.37 -14.62
C HIS A 55 -13.47 14.74 -14.72
N ALA A 56 -12.20 14.82 -14.35
CA ALA A 56 -11.40 16.03 -14.39
C ALA A 56 -10.90 16.40 -15.80
N SER A 57 -10.80 15.42 -16.70
CA SER A 57 -10.29 15.62 -18.07
C SER A 57 -11.09 16.63 -18.88
N VAL A 58 -12.39 16.72 -18.61
CA VAL A 58 -13.30 17.70 -19.21
C VAL A 58 -12.85 19.15 -18.94
N TYR A 59 -12.13 19.36 -17.85
CA TYR A 59 -11.64 20.66 -17.38
C TYR A 59 -10.15 20.88 -17.63
N GLY A 60 -9.40 19.87 -18.09
CA GLY A 60 -7.99 20.00 -18.43
C GLY A 60 -7.09 20.19 -17.21
N ILE A 61 -7.49 19.65 -16.07
CA ILE A 61 -6.78 19.77 -14.78
C ILE A 61 -6.07 18.46 -14.40
N GLU A 62 -5.91 17.50 -15.32
CA GLU A 62 -5.38 16.18 -14.99
C GLU A 62 -3.98 16.24 -14.40
N ASP A 63 -3.13 17.11 -14.94
CA ASP A 63 -1.76 17.30 -14.44
C ASP A 63 -1.75 17.83 -13.01
N THR A 64 -2.60 18.83 -12.71
CA THR A 64 -2.77 19.35 -11.35
C THR A 64 -3.20 18.23 -10.40
N LEU A 65 -4.17 17.39 -10.77
CA LEU A 65 -4.62 16.30 -9.91
C LEU A 65 -3.54 15.23 -9.71
N ARG A 66 -2.74 14.92 -10.74
CA ARG A 66 -1.60 14.02 -10.62
C ARG A 66 -0.56 14.56 -9.63
N GLU A 67 -0.28 15.86 -9.65
CA GLU A 67 0.64 16.49 -8.68
C GLU A 67 0.12 16.36 -7.24
N TYR A 68 -1.17 16.63 -7.01
CA TYR A 68 -1.79 16.48 -5.69
C TYR A 68 -1.84 15.02 -5.21
N TYR A 69 -2.02 14.06 -6.11
CA TYR A 69 -1.92 12.64 -5.80
C TYR A 69 -0.52 12.27 -5.28
N ILE A 70 0.52 12.65 -6.03
CA ILE A 70 1.92 12.38 -5.67
C ILE A 70 2.27 13.04 -4.34
N LYS A 71 1.82 14.29 -4.15
CA LYS A 71 2.00 15.02 -2.89
C LYS A 71 1.34 14.30 -1.72
N GLY A 72 0.06 13.95 -1.85
CA GLY A 72 -0.67 13.19 -0.83
C GLY A 72 0.07 11.90 -0.48
N LYS A 73 0.51 11.15 -1.48
CA LYS A 73 1.27 9.90 -1.29
C LYS A 73 2.57 10.09 -0.53
N ALA A 74 3.36 11.10 -0.89
CA ALA A 74 4.60 11.42 -0.18
C ALA A 74 4.32 11.78 1.29
N GLU A 75 3.32 12.63 1.55
CA GLU A 75 2.93 13.02 2.91
C GLU A 75 2.40 11.84 3.73
N GLY A 76 1.61 10.94 3.13
CA GLY A 76 1.14 9.72 3.78
C GLY A 76 2.30 8.81 4.21
N THR A 77 3.29 8.62 3.33
CA THR A 77 4.49 7.82 3.65
C THR A 77 5.30 8.43 4.79
N GLU A 78 5.53 9.76 4.77
CA GLU A 78 6.24 10.45 5.84
C GLU A 78 5.45 10.42 7.15
N ARG A 79 4.12 10.55 7.10
CA ARG A 79 3.28 10.44 8.29
C ARG A 79 3.36 9.05 8.91
N ARG A 80 3.26 7.98 8.10
CA ARG A 80 3.42 6.61 8.60
C ARG A 80 4.78 6.41 9.27
N ARG A 81 5.84 6.97 8.68
CA ARG A 81 7.19 6.92 9.23
C ARG A 81 7.27 7.65 10.58
N HIS A 82 6.71 8.85 10.66
CA HIS A 82 6.64 9.61 11.90
C HIS A 82 5.85 8.87 12.99
N ASP A 83 4.70 8.30 12.64
CA ASP A 83 3.84 7.57 13.57
C ASP A 83 4.53 6.29 14.06
N PHE A 84 5.27 5.58 13.20
CA PHE A 84 6.09 4.44 13.61
C PHE A 84 7.22 4.86 14.59
N LEU A 85 7.88 5.99 14.35
CA LEU A 85 8.95 6.50 15.23
C LEU A 85 8.43 7.02 16.57
N THR A 86 7.22 7.59 16.60
CA THR A 86 6.61 8.15 17.81
C THR A 86 5.88 7.08 18.63
N GLN A 87 5.20 6.14 17.98
CA GLN A 87 4.60 4.97 18.64
C GLN A 87 5.67 4.00 19.19
N GLY A 88 6.83 3.90 18.56
CA GLY A 88 7.96 3.11 19.07
C GLY A 88 8.66 3.70 20.30
N LYS A 89 8.29 4.90 20.76
CA LYS A 89 8.85 5.54 21.98
C LYS A 89 8.06 5.23 23.25
N VAL A 90 6.87 4.66 23.16
CA VAL A 90 6.11 4.13 24.30
C VAL A 90 6.23 2.62 24.31
N ALA A 91 6.85 2.08 25.38
CA ALA A 91 7.28 0.70 25.55
C ALA A 91 8.50 0.27 24.72
N SER A 92 9.68 0.77 25.12
CA SER A 92 10.80 -0.16 25.23
C SER A 92 10.57 -0.94 26.53
N PRO A 93 10.09 -2.20 26.52
CA PRO A 93 10.52 -3.08 27.58
C PRO A 93 12.04 -3.12 27.47
N GLU A 94 12.70 -2.93 28.60
CA GLU A 94 14.12 -3.14 28.80
C GLU A 94 14.61 -4.27 27.89
N ARG A 95 15.31 -3.89 26.80
CA ARG A 95 15.93 -4.88 25.92
C ARG A 95 16.97 -5.57 26.78
N ALA A 96 16.69 -6.82 27.14
CA ALA A 96 17.67 -7.73 27.72
C ALA A 96 19.01 -7.56 26.98
N PRO A 97 20.15 -7.56 27.69
CA PRO A 97 21.44 -7.30 27.07
C PRO A 97 21.65 -8.24 25.89
N THR A 98 21.70 -7.67 24.69
CA THR A 98 22.07 -8.44 23.50
C THR A 98 23.47 -9.01 23.72
N PRO A 99 23.68 -10.33 23.53
CA PRO A 99 25.02 -10.87 23.62
C PRO A 99 25.85 -10.24 22.50
N LYS A 100 26.97 -9.60 22.87
CA LYS A 100 27.97 -9.10 21.92
C LYS A 100 28.34 -10.25 20.97
N VAL A 101 27.86 -10.19 19.73
CA VAL A 101 28.24 -11.14 18.69
C VAL A 101 29.72 -10.93 18.41
N ARG A 102 30.57 -11.74 19.05
CA ARG A 102 31.98 -11.87 18.68
C ARG A 102 32.02 -12.19 17.19
N LYS A 103 32.67 -11.33 16.40
CA LYS A 103 32.98 -11.63 15.00
C LYS A 103 33.87 -12.89 15.01
N LEU A 104 33.30 -14.04 14.69
CA LEU A 104 34.03 -15.29 14.56
C LEU A 104 34.92 -15.21 13.33
N SER A 105 36.13 -15.76 13.44
CA SER A 105 37.10 -15.82 12.34
C SER A 105 36.60 -16.70 11.19
N PRO A 106 37.10 -16.54 9.95
CA PRO A 106 36.66 -17.32 8.80
C PRO A 106 36.73 -18.84 8.99
N ALA A 107 37.73 -19.33 9.73
CA ALA A 107 37.89 -20.76 10.03
C ALA A 107 36.75 -21.32 10.92
N GLN A 108 36.21 -20.50 11.82
CA GLN A 108 35.10 -20.90 12.71
C GLN A 108 33.75 -20.92 11.98
N ARG A 109 33.65 -20.25 10.82
CA ARG A 109 32.44 -20.21 9.98
C ARG A 109 32.21 -21.51 9.21
N MET A 110 33.26 -22.31 8.99
CA MET A 110 33.18 -23.56 8.23
C MET A 110 32.71 -24.77 9.07
N VAL A 111 32.73 -24.67 10.40
CA VAL A 111 32.30 -25.75 11.32
C VAL A 111 30.89 -25.50 11.89
N ALA A 112 30.32 -24.33 11.66
CA ALA A 112 28.98 -23.99 12.11
C ALA A 112 27.92 -24.59 11.16
N GLN A 113 27.64 -25.88 11.31
CA GLN A 113 26.39 -26.42 10.78
C GLN A 113 25.23 -25.73 11.52
N PRO A 114 24.24 -25.16 10.82
CA PRO A 114 23.05 -24.64 11.48
C PRO A 114 22.33 -25.81 12.15
N ALA A 115 22.24 -25.78 13.48
CA ALA A 115 21.39 -26.72 14.20
C ALA A 115 19.94 -26.49 13.75
N MET A 116 19.23 -27.58 13.42
CA MET A 116 17.83 -27.53 13.05
C MET A 116 17.04 -26.80 14.15
N ILE A 117 16.37 -25.72 13.79
CA ILE A 117 15.43 -25.03 14.66
C ILE A 117 14.36 -26.06 15.08
N ASP A 118 14.24 -26.27 16.39
CA ASP A 118 13.26 -27.17 16.96
C ASP A 118 11.87 -26.71 16.52
N VAL A 119 11.17 -27.59 15.79
CA VAL A 119 9.85 -27.30 15.22
C VAL A 119 8.91 -26.99 16.38
N PRO A 120 8.15 -25.88 16.38
CA PRO A 120 7.25 -25.56 17.48
C PRO A 120 6.28 -26.73 17.70
N ARG A 121 6.38 -27.39 18.86
CA ARG A 121 5.63 -28.60 19.21
C ARG A 121 4.12 -28.40 19.40
N THR A 122 3.60 -27.22 19.09
CA THR A 122 2.23 -26.85 19.43
C THR A 122 1.50 -26.23 18.25
N VAL A 123 1.56 -26.88 17.09
CA VAL A 123 0.53 -26.67 16.07
C VAL A 123 -0.62 -27.62 16.40
N LYS A 124 -1.67 -27.11 17.06
CA LYS A 124 -2.92 -27.85 17.20
C LYS A 124 -3.46 -28.11 15.79
N ARG A 125 -3.71 -29.37 15.46
CA ARG A 125 -4.36 -29.71 14.18
C ARG A 125 -5.71 -28.95 14.13
N PRO A 126 -6.03 -28.25 13.03
CA PRO A 126 -7.34 -27.65 12.88
C PRO A 126 -8.38 -28.77 13.00
N GLY A 127 -9.35 -28.59 13.91
CA GLY A 127 -10.48 -29.49 14.04
C GLY A 127 -11.31 -29.46 12.77
N MET A 128 -11.91 -30.60 12.42
CA MET A 128 -12.87 -30.66 11.32
C MET A 128 -14.05 -29.75 11.66
N VAL A 129 -14.23 -28.68 10.89
CA VAL A 129 -15.39 -27.79 11.02
C VAL A 129 -16.57 -28.51 10.38
N GLU A 130 -17.64 -28.69 11.14
CA GLU A 130 -18.87 -29.27 10.60
C GLU A 130 -19.38 -28.42 9.44
N ARG A 131 -19.82 -29.10 8.37
CA ARG A 131 -20.39 -28.45 7.19
C ARG A 131 -21.61 -27.63 7.63
N PRO A 132 -21.63 -26.31 7.43
CA PRO A 132 -22.81 -25.51 7.75
C PRO A 132 -24.00 -25.99 6.91
N LYS A 133 -25.19 -26.07 7.53
CA LYS A 133 -26.44 -26.57 6.92
C LYS A 133 -26.80 -25.89 5.60
N VAL A 134 -26.33 -24.66 5.38
CA VAL A 134 -26.50 -23.91 4.12
C VAL A 134 -25.88 -24.63 2.91
N LEU A 135 -24.92 -25.51 3.13
CA LEU A 135 -24.30 -26.31 2.07
C LEU A 135 -25.04 -27.64 1.81
N GLU A 136 -26.08 -28.00 2.57
CA GLU A 136 -26.91 -29.17 2.26
C GLU A 136 -27.73 -28.87 0.98
N GLY A 137 -27.35 -29.48 -0.15
CA GLY A 137 -28.07 -29.32 -1.42
C GLY A 137 -27.19 -29.01 -2.64
N PHE A 138 -25.91 -28.66 -2.46
CA PHE A 138 -24.97 -28.58 -3.58
C PHE A 138 -24.58 -29.99 -4.02
N ILE A 139 -25.23 -30.47 -5.07
CA ILE A 139 -24.97 -31.74 -5.74
C ILE A 139 -23.56 -31.67 -6.33
N SER A 140 -22.70 -32.63 -5.96
CA SER A 140 -21.41 -32.82 -6.62
C SER A 140 -21.67 -33.23 -8.06
N VAL A 141 -21.41 -32.32 -9.00
CA VAL A 141 -21.42 -32.65 -10.43
C VAL A 141 -20.19 -33.53 -10.68
N LYS A 142 -20.41 -34.83 -10.83
CA LYS A 142 -19.36 -35.75 -11.28
C LYS A 142 -18.90 -35.28 -12.66
N SER A 143 -17.68 -34.74 -12.75
CA SER A 143 -17.00 -34.61 -14.04
C SER A 143 -16.68 -36.01 -14.53
N THR A 144 -17.21 -36.33 -15.71
CA THR A 144 -16.89 -37.53 -16.49
C THR A 144 -15.49 -37.41 -17.05
#